data_AF-A0AAV9KJ21-F1
#
_entry.id   AF-A0AAV9KJ21-F1
#
_cell.length_a   1.000
_cell.length_b   1.000
_cell.length_c   1.000
_cell.angle_alpha   90.00
_cell.angle_beta   90.00
_cell.angle_gamma   90.00
#
_symmetry.space_group_name_H-M   'P 1'
#
loop_
_entity.id
_entity.type
_entity.pdbx_description
1 polymer ?
#
loop_
_entity_poly.entity_id
_entity_poly.type
_entity_poly.pdbx_seq_one_letter_code
_entity_poly.pdbx_strand_id
1 'polypeptide(L)'
;MTFPNPQMVIEVNYKLRNWSIDIKRDREREIRQLLGGLTYLIFVIPNPHLISALLEFWDPVRMVFKFVDFDLAPTIEEISGFIDLSYHECEMMVPYKPSSREFLKSLGIRSNPTLPSLDVGLIHFDFLYSRFGRKDSYYSFSDEFECSVEEWEIYRLNAFAIALLGSMIFPKTREKIDTRLGYVI
;
A
#
# COMPACT_ATOMS: atom_id res chain seq x y z
N MET A 1 7.41 14.31 -20.11
CA MET A 1 6.57 13.17 -19.67
C MET A 1 7.40 12.32 -18.74
N THR A 2 6.96 12.09 -17.50
CA THR A 2 7.61 11.18 -16.56
C THR A 2 7.03 9.79 -16.77
N PHE A 3 7.82 8.88 -17.36
CA PHE A 3 7.54 7.46 -17.27
C PHE A 3 7.46 7.06 -15.79
N PRO A 4 6.53 6.17 -15.38
CA PRO A 4 6.59 5.60 -14.06
C PRO A 4 7.95 4.94 -13.88
N ASN A 5 8.66 5.28 -12.79
CA ASN A 5 9.99 4.76 -12.54
C ASN A 5 9.92 3.23 -12.38
N PRO A 6 10.45 2.43 -13.33
CA PRO A 6 10.30 0.98 -13.31
C PRO A 6 11.06 0.33 -12.15
N GLN A 7 12.01 1.02 -11.52
CA GLN A 7 12.69 0.51 -10.32
C GLN A 7 11.71 0.15 -9.20
N MET A 8 10.54 0.81 -9.13
CA MET A 8 9.51 0.50 -8.15
C MET A 8 8.81 -0.84 -8.39
N VAL A 9 8.88 -1.36 -9.63
CA VAL A 9 8.28 -2.63 -10.05
C VAL A 9 9.31 -3.77 -10.00
N ILE A 10 10.61 -3.45 -10.05
CA ILE A 10 11.70 -4.43 -10.20
C ILE A 10 12.16 -5.01 -8.85
N GLU A 11 12.03 -4.28 -7.74
CA GLU A 11 12.47 -4.77 -6.43
C GLU A 11 11.49 -4.41 -5.32
N VAL A 12 10.90 -5.44 -4.71
CA VAL A 12 10.03 -5.27 -3.53
C VAL A 12 10.90 -5.04 -2.30
N ASN A 13 10.60 -3.97 -1.54
CA ASN A 13 11.28 -3.66 -0.30
C ASN A 13 11.26 -4.85 0.68
N TYR A 14 12.43 -5.34 1.10
CA TYR A 14 12.55 -6.50 1.98
C TYR A 14 11.80 -6.33 3.31
N LYS A 15 11.67 -5.10 3.83
CA LYS A 15 10.89 -4.81 5.04
C LYS A 15 9.40 -5.07 4.82
N LEU A 16 8.86 -4.68 3.66
CA LEU A 16 7.47 -4.97 3.28
C LEU A 16 7.24 -6.48 3.12
N ARG A 17 8.21 -7.19 2.52
CA ARG A 17 8.18 -8.65 2.42
C ARG A 17 8.18 -9.33 3.78
N ASN A 18 9.09 -8.95 4.68
CA ASN A 18 9.16 -9.51 6.03
C ASN A 18 7.88 -9.21 6.83
N TRP A 19 7.36 -7.99 6.73
CA TRP A 19 6.10 -7.63 7.37
C TRP A 19 4.94 -8.49 6.86
N SER A 20 4.88 -8.76 5.55
CA SER A 20 3.88 -9.66 4.97
C SER A 20 3.98 -11.08 5.50
N ILE A 21 5.20 -11.63 5.60
CA ILE A 21 5.44 -12.97 6.16
C ILE A 21 4.97 -13.03 7.62
N ASP A 22 5.32 -12.02 8.43
CA ASP A 22 4.95 -11.96 9.84
C ASP A 22 3.43 -11.84 10.04
N ILE A 23 2.73 -11.06 9.22
CA ILE A 23 1.26 -10.98 9.26
C ILE A 23 0.62 -12.29 8.81
N LYS A 24 1.07 -12.88 7.70
CA LYS A 24 0.49 -14.13 7.17
C LYS A 24 0.63 -15.29 8.16
N ARG A 25 1.68 -15.33 8.98
CA ARG A 25 1.83 -16.38 9.99
C ARG A 25 0.68 -16.43 10.99
N ASP A 26 0.17 -15.26 11.40
CA ASP A 26 -0.75 -15.14 12.52
C ASP A 26 -2.17 -14.65 12.11
N ARG A 27 -2.31 -13.97 10.97
CA ARG A 27 -3.48 -13.17 10.55
C ARG A 27 -3.78 -13.26 9.03
N GLU A 28 -3.46 -14.38 8.38
CA GLU A 28 -3.65 -14.53 6.92
C GLU A 28 -5.09 -14.30 6.47
N ARG A 29 -6.07 -14.80 7.22
CA ARG A 29 -7.49 -14.67 6.88
C ARG A 29 -7.94 -13.22 6.93
N GLU A 30 -7.60 -12.51 8.00
CA GLU A 30 -7.95 -11.09 8.18
C GLU A 30 -7.33 -10.23 7.07
N ILE A 31 -6.06 -10.47 6.71
CA ILE A 31 -5.43 -9.68 5.64
C ILE A 31 -5.97 -10.03 4.25
N ARG A 32 -6.38 -11.29 4.01
CA ARG A 32 -7.08 -11.67 2.78
C ARG A 32 -8.47 -11.01 2.68
N GLN A 33 -9.18 -10.84 3.78
CA GLN A 33 -10.44 -10.09 3.76
C GLN A 33 -10.23 -8.62 3.40
N LEU A 34 -9.11 -8.04 3.81
CA LEU A 34 -8.80 -6.62 3.59
C LEU A 34 -8.24 -6.33 2.19
N LEU A 35 -7.34 -7.18 1.70
CA LEU A 35 -6.54 -6.93 0.50
C LEU A 35 -6.70 -8.01 -0.58
N GLY A 36 -7.38 -9.10 -0.25
CA GLY A 36 -7.48 -10.29 -1.08
C GLY A 36 -6.16 -10.69 -1.73
N GLY A 37 -6.16 -10.83 -3.05
CA GLY A 37 -5.02 -11.24 -3.86
C GLY A 37 -3.89 -10.22 -3.96
N LEU A 38 -4.08 -8.95 -3.56
CA LEU A 38 -3.02 -7.93 -3.66
C LEU A 38 -1.78 -8.29 -2.86
N THR A 39 -1.92 -9.08 -1.78
CA THR A 39 -0.77 -9.53 -0.97
C THR A 39 0.20 -10.44 -1.74
N TYR A 40 -0.23 -11.03 -2.86
CA TYR A 40 0.65 -11.86 -3.70
C TYR A 40 1.63 -11.03 -4.54
N LEU A 41 1.34 -9.75 -4.79
CA LEU A 41 2.22 -8.88 -5.58
C LEU A 41 3.61 -8.76 -4.97
N ILE A 42 3.73 -8.78 -3.64
CA ILE A 42 5.01 -8.78 -2.90
C ILE A 42 5.91 -9.95 -3.32
N PHE A 43 5.33 -11.06 -3.75
CA PHE A 43 6.02 -12.29 -4.10
C PHE A 43 6.19 -12.49 -5.61
N VAL A 44 5.61 -11.61 -6.44
CA VAL A 44 5.83 -11.63 -7.89
C VAL A 44 7.30 -11.30 -8.16
N ILE A 45 7.94 -12.15 -8.97
CA ILE A 45 9.30 -11.91 -9.47
C ILE A 45 9.14 -11.13 -10.78
N PRO A 46 9.45 -9.82 -10.80
CA PRO A 46 9.35 -9.04 -12.01
C PRO A 46 10.37 -9.52 -13.04
N ASN A 47 9.98 -9.53 -14.31
CA ASN A 47 10.91 -9.71 -15.41
C ASN A 47 11.23 -8.32 -16.00
N PRO A 48 12.40 -7.74 -15.73
CA PRO A 48 12.73 -6.38 -16.17
C PRO A 48 12.72 -6.24 -17.71
N HIS A 49 13.09 -7.29 -18.43
CA HIS A 49 13.09 -7.29 -19.89
C HIS A 49 11.66 -7.26 -20.44
N LEU A 50 10.75 -8.06 -19.87
CA LEU A 50 9.35 -8.05 -20.24
C LEU A 50 8.68 -6.70 -19.93
N ILE A 51 8.93 -6.16 -18.73
CA ILE A 51 8.41 -4.85 -18.33
C ILE A 51 8.91 -3.76 -19.28
N SER A 52 10.20 -3.77 -19.60
CA SER A 52 10.79 -2.79 -20.52
C SER A 52 10.17 -2.89 -21.91
N ALA A 53 9.99 -4.11 -22.44
CA ALA A 53 9.34 -4.33 -23.73
C ALA A 53 7.88 -3.85 -23.73
N LEU A 54 7.11 -4.11 -22.66
CA LEU A 54 5.73 -3.64 -22.54
C LEU A 54 5.65 -2.12 -22.48
N LEU A 55 6.58 -1.46 -21.79
CA LEU A 55 6.60 0.01 -21.68
C LEU A 55 6.78 0.72 -23.03
N GLU A 56 7.36 0.07 -24.05
CA GLU A 56 7.43 0.60 -25.42
C GLU A 56 6.04 0.80 -26.04
N PHE A 57 5.06 0.02 -25.59
CA PHE A 57 3.68 0.06 -26.09
C PHE A 57 2.74 0.88 -25.20
N TRP A 58 3.22 1.48 -24.10
CA TRP A 58 2.37 2.22 -23.17
C TRP A 58 1.86 3.54 -23.78
N ASP A 59 0.54 3.66 -23.93
CA ASP A 59 -0.16 4.91 -24.25
C ASP A 59 -0.65 5.57 -22.95
N PRO A 60 0.02 6.63 -22.46
CA PRO A 60 -0.33 7.26 -21.19
C PRO A 60 -1.62 8.07 -21.25
N VAL A 61 -2.10 8.45 -22.45
CA VAL A 61 -3.34 9.23 -22.61
C VAL A 61 -4.54 8.31 -22.49
N ARG A 62 -4.44 7.12 -23.09
CA ARG A 62 -5.52 6.13 -23.10
C ARG A 62 -5.41 5.12 -21.95
N MET A 63 -4.28 5.09 -21.24
CA MET A 63 -3.96 4.14 -20.17
C MET A 63 -4.02 2.67 -20.63
N VAL A 64 -3.51 2.40 -21.84
CA VAL A 64 -3.50 1.05 -22.45
C VAL A 64 -2.12 0.71 -22.99
N PHE A 65 -1.80 -0.57 -23.14
CA PHE A 65 -0.71 -1.01 -23.99
C PHE A 65 -1.22 -1.17 -25.42
N LYS A 66 -0.76 -0.32 -26.32
CA LYS A 66 -1.26 -0.23 -27.69
C LYS A 66 -0.44 -1.12 -28.63
N PHE A 67 -1.09 -2.12 -29.21
CA PHE A 67 -0.54 -2.93 -30.30
C PHE A 67 -1.19 -2.53 -31.64
N VAL A 68 -0.72 -3.12 -32.74
CA VAL A 68 -1.20 -2.76 -34.10
C VAL A 68 -2.69 -3.07 -34.24
N ASP A 69 -3.12 -4.25 -33.79
CA ASP A 69 -4.47 -4.77 -34.06
C ASP A 69 -5.41 -4.66 -32.85
N PHE A 70 -4.90 -4.39 -31.65
CA PHE A 70 -5.70 -4.29 -30.43
C PHE A 70 -5.01 -3.46 -29.34
N ASP A 71 -5.80 -3.01 -28.36
CA ASP A 71 -5.33 -2.38 -27.14
C ASP A 71 -5.44 -3.38 -25.98
N LEU A 72 -4.39 -3.54 -25.18
CA LEU A 72 -4.45 -4.29 -23.92
C LEU A 72 -4.73 -3.30 -22.79
N ALA A 73 -5.94 -3.37 -22.25
CA ALA A 73 -6.39 -2.63 -21.08
C ALA A 73 -6.84 -3.64 -20.03
N PRO A 74 -6.33 -3.58 -18.78
CA PRO A 74 -6.85 -4.43 -17.71
C PRO A 74 -8.35 -4.16 -17.54
N THR A 75 -9.18 -5.20 -17.56
CA THR A 75 -10.61 -5.04 -17.30
C THR A 75 -10.92 -5.00 -15.81
N ILE A 76 -12.10 -4.49 -15.43
CA ILE A 76 -12.56 -4.52 -14.03
C ILE A 76 -12.74 -5.97 -13.58
N GLU A 77 -13.19 -6.86 -14.45
CA GLU A 77 -13.34 -8.30 -14.21
C GLU A 77 -11.99 -8.97 -13.96
N GLU A 78 -10.96 -8.63 -14.73
CA GLU A 78 -9.59 -9.13 -14.53
C GLU A 78 -9.00 -8.63 -13.21
N ILE A 79 -9.19 -7.34 -12.90
CA ILE A 79 -8.72 -6.74 -11.63
C ILE A 79 -9.46 -7.38 -10.45
N SER A 80 -10.79 -7.47 -10.50
CA SER A 80 -11.61 -8.07 -9.43
C SER A 80 -11.27 -9.55 -9.21
N GLY A 81 -11.11 -10.33 -10.29
CA GLY A 81 -10.65 -11.71 -10.22
C GLY A 81 -9.26 -11.85 -9.64
N PHE A 82 -8.33 -10.92 -9.95
CA PHE A 82 -6.99 -10.92 -9.37
C PHE A 82 -6.98 -10.59 -7.88
N ILE A 83 -7.75 -9.57 -7.47
CA ILE A 83 -7.81 -9.16 -6.07
C ILE A 83 -8.67 -10.09 -5.22
N ASP A 84 -9.41 -11.06 -5.79
CA ASP A 84 -10.30 -11.97 -5.04
C ASP A 84 -11.26 -11.21 -4.11
N LEU A 85 -11.69 -10.02 -4.55
CA LEU A 85 -12.68 -9.19 -3.88
C LEU A 85 -13.86 -9.02 -4.82
N SER A 86 -15.05 -9.27 -4.32
CA SER A 86 -16.27 -9.03 -5.07
C SER A 86 -16.35 -7.56 -5.45
N TYR A 87 -16.45 -7.29 -6.77
CA TYR A 87 -16.79 -5.96 -7.24
C TYR A 87 -18.20 -5.63 -6.73
N HIS A 88 -18.26 -4.76 -5.73
CA HIS A 88 -19.46 -4.03 -5.40
C HIS A 88 -19.32 -2.69 -6.11
N GLU A 89 -20.40 -2.20 -6.74
CA GLU A 89 -20.45 -0.82 -7.26
C GLU A 89 -20.24 0.13 -6.07
N CYS A 90 -18.97 0.44 -5.76
CA CYS A 90 -18.62 1.40 -4.74
C CYS A 90 -18.82 2.79 -5.35
N GLU A 91 -19.55 3.66 -4.66
CA GLU A 91 -19.53 5.08 -4.94
C GLU A 91 -18.08 5.55 -4.99
N MET A 92 -17.73 6.35 -6.01
CA MET A 92 -16.41 6.96 -6.13
C MET A 92 -16.05 7.63 -4.80
N MET A 93 -15.03 7.10 -4.11
CA MET A 93 -14.50 7.72 -2.92
C MET A 93 -13.98 9.10 -3.30
N VAL A 94 -14.62 10.16 -2.78
CA VAL A 94 -14.09 11.52 -2.88
C VAL A 94 -12.72 11.52 -2.20
N PRO A 95 -11.66 12.07 -2.82
CA PRO A 95 -10.34 12.11 -2.21
C PRO A 95 -10.33 13.08 -1.03
N TYR A 96 -10.78 12.60 0.13
CA TYR A 96 -10.61 13.28 1.39
C TYR A 96 -9.11 13.32 1.70
N LYS A 97 -8.57 14.52 1.93
CA LYS A 97 -7.17 14.69 2.33
C LYS A 97 -7.13 14.85 3.86
N PRO A 98 -6.88 13.77 4.62
CA PRO A 98 -6.78 13.89 6.05
C PRO A 98 -5.60 14.76 6.45
N SER A 99 -5.76 15.49 7.55
CA SER A 99 -4.63 16.06 8.25
C SER A 99 -3.72 14.95 8.77
N SER A 100 -2.45 15.32 9.01
CA SER A 100 -1.46 14.43 9.60
C SER A 100 -1.96 13.80 10.90
N ARG A 101 -2.66 14.61 11.71
CA ARG A 101 -3.23 14.20 12.99
C ARG A 101 -4.35 13.19 12.84
N GLU A 102 -5.26 13.39 11.89
CA GLU A 102 -6.36 12.47 11.64
C GLU A 102 -5.86 11.11 11.16
N PHE A 103 -4.87 11.10 10.27
CA PHE A 103 -4.21 9.87 9.81
C PHE A 103 -3.49 9.13 10.95
N LEU A 104 -2.73 9.83 11.80
CA LEU A 104 -2.06 9.17 12.93
C LEU A 104 -3.08 8.62 13.93
N LYS A 105 -4.14 9.37 14.19
CA LYS A 105 -5.24 8.93 15.06
C LYS A 105 -5.95 7.70 14.51
N SER A 106 -6.13 7.57 13.20
CA SER A 106 -6.75 6.37 12.60
C SER A 106 -5.88 5.11 12.73
N LEU A 107 -4.60 5.27 13.10
CA LEU A 107 -3.67 4.19 13.40
C LEU A 107 -3.41 4.03 14.92
N GLY A 108 -4.19 4.69 15.77
CA GLY A 108 -4.03 4.62 17.23
C GLY A 108 -2.76 5.29 17.76
N ILE A 109 -2.12 6.18 16.98
CA ILE A 109 -0.91 6.89 17.39
C ILE A 109 -1.30 8.23 18.04
N ARG A 110 -0.72 8.50 19.21
CA ARG A 110 -0.79 9.78 19.92
C ARG A 110 -0.32 10.90 19.01
N SER A 111 -1.10 11.97 18.95
CA SER A 111 -0.66 13.19 18.26
C SER A 111 0.58 13.76 18.94
N ASN A 112 1.75 13.64 18.31
CA ASN A 112 3.00 14.18 18.84
C ASN A 112 3.48 15.37 17.99
N PRO A 113 3.64 16.58 18.56
CA PRO A 113 4.14 17.75 17.83
C PRO A 113 5.62 17.64 17.38
N THR A 114 6.40 16.70 17.92
CA THR A 114 7.80 16.45 17.52
C THR A 114 7.96 15.32 16.50
N LEU A 115 6.89 14.57 16.22
CA LEU A 115 6.88 13.71 15.04
C LEU A 115 6.84 14.61 13.81
N PRO A 116 7.64 14.33 12.76
CA PRO A 116 7.65 15.16 11.57
C PRO A 116 6.22 15.39 11.15
N SER A 117 5.78 16.65 11.19
CA SER A 117 4.54 17.05 10.56
C SER A 117 4.55 16.43 9.17
N LEU A 118 3.49 15.71 8.81
CA LEU A 118 3.37 15.09 7.48
C LEU A 118 3.18 16.25 6.49
N ASP A 119 4.27 16.98 6.19
CA ASP A 119 4.28 18.37 5.71
C ASP A 119 3.63 18.56 4.34
N VAL A 120 3.19 17.48 3.70
CA VAL A 120 2.47 17.48 2.43
C VAL A 120 1.41 16.38 2.30
N GLY A 121 1.13 15.61 3.35
CA GLY A 121 0.28 14.40 3.29
C GLY A 121 1.04 13.15 2.83
N LEU A 122 2.33 13.07 3.20
CA LEU A 122 3.20 11.92 2.92
C LEU A 122 3.82 11.42 4.22
N ILE A 123 3.85 10.11 4.41
CA ILE A 123 4.51 9.43 5.53
C ILE A 123 5.65 8.53 5.05
N HIS A 124 6.74 8.45 5.80
CA HIS A 124 7.83 7.53 5.46
C HIS A 124 7.41 6.07 5.70
N PHE A 125 7.72 5.18 4.77
CA PHE A 125 7.52 3.74 4.93
C PHE A 125 8.19 3.22 6.20
N ASP A 126 9.41 3.68 6.49
CA ASP A 126 10.17 3.27 7.67
C ASP A 126 9.52 3.69 8.98
N PHE A 127 8.76 4.79 8.97
CA PHE A 127 7.97 5.20 10.11
C PHE A 127 6.89 4.15 10.42
N LEU A 128 6.12 3.73 9.40
CA LEU A 128 5.10 2.68 9.56
C LEU A 128 5.72 1.33 9.95
N TYR A 129 6.80 0.93 9.27
CA TYR A 129 7.44 -0.35 9.53
C TYR A 129 8.05 -0.43 10.94
N SER A 130 8.66 0.64 11.46
CA SER A 130 9.21 0.63 12.82
C SER A 130 8.14 0.46 13.91
N ARG A 131 6.92 0.94 13.65
CA ARG A 131 5.81 0.96 14.63
C ARG A 131 4.86 -0.22 14.51
N PHE A 132 4.73 -0.81 13.33
CA PHE A 132 3.76 -1.87 13.05
C PHE A 132 4.38 -3.11 12.38
N GLY A 133 5.58 -2.97 11.82
CA GLY A 133 6.22 -4.03 11.03
C GLY A 133 6.55 -5.27 11.83
N ARG A 134 7.05 -5.09 13.06
CA ARG A 134 7.46 -6.20 13.94
C ARG A 134 6.45 -6.43 15.05
N LYS A 135 6.30 -7.69 15.46
CA LYS A 135 5.34 -8.12 16.50
C LYS A 135 5.56 -7.48 17.88
N ASP A 136 6.81 -7.10 18.18
CA ASP A 136 7.24 -6.47 19.42
C ASP A 136 7.26 -4.92 19.35
N SER A 137 6.88 -4.33 18.22
CA SER A 137 6.94 -2.88 18.03
C SER A 137 6.02 -2.13 18.98
N TYR A 138 4.86 -2.69 19.34
CA TYR A 138 3.97 -2.08 20.33
C TYR A 138 4.70 -1.77 21.64
N TYR A 139 5.45 -2.73 22.18
CA TYR A 139 6.15 -2.55 23.45
C TYR A 139 7.32 -1.56 23.33
N SER A 140 7.97 -1.54 22.16
CA SER A 140 9.09 -0.63 21.89
C SER A 140 8.67 0.84 21.75
N PHE A 141 7.41 1.08 21.37
CA PHE A 141 6.84 2.41 21.14
C PHE A 141 5.54 2.63 21.94
N SER A 142 5.42 1.98 23.10
CA SER A 142 4.16 1.93 23.86
C SER A 142 3.66 3.31 24.33
N ASP A 143 4.57 4.27 24.50
CA ASP A 143 4.29 5.67 24.83
C ASP A 143 3.72 6.47 23.65
N GLU A 144 3.96 6.00 22.42
CA GLU A 144 3.42 6.62 21.20
C GLU A 144 1.98 6.17 20.88
N PHE A 145 1.49 5.08 21.47
CA PHE A 145 0.15 4.54 21.18
C PHE A 145 -0.91 5.00 22.19
N GLU A 146 -2.11 5.30 21.70
CA GLU A 146 -3.33 5.57 22.48
C GLU A 146 -4.35 4.45 22.24
N CYS A 147 -3.92 3.19 22.35
CA CYS A 147 -4.74 2.01 22.13
C CYS A 147 -4.20 0.80 22.91
N SER A 148 -5.01 -0.25 23.06
CA SER A 148 -4.56 -1.52 23.62
C SER A 148 -3.70 -2.33 22.62
N VAL A 149 -3.03 -3.39 23.09
CA VAL A 149 -2.29 -4.32 22.21
C VAL A 149 -3.24 -4.96 21.19
N GLU A 150 -4.46 -5.30 21.62
CA GLU A 150 -5.47 -5.93 20.78
C GLU A 150 -5.95 -4.98 19.66
N GLU A 151 -6.17 -3.71 20.00
CA GLU A 151 -6.49 -2.67 19.02
C GLU A 151 -5.31 -2.38 18.09
N TRP A 152 -4.09 -2.35 18.63
CA TRP A 152 -2.88 -2.16 17.84
C TRP A 152 -2.67 -3.25 16.79
N GLU A 153 -3.00 -4.51 17.07
CA GLU A 153 -2.93 -5.58 16.06
C GLU A 153 -3.91 -5.34 14.89
N ILE A 154 -5.05 -4.69 15.13
CA ILE A 154 -5.97 -4.28 14.05
C ILE A 154 -5.34 -3.13 13.25
N TYR A 155 -4.83 -2.10 13.94
CA TYR A 155 -4.13 -0.99 13.28
C TYR A 155 -2.89 -1.43 12.51
N ARG A 156 -2.22 -2.49 12.97
CA ARG A 156 -1.08 -3.11 12.29
C ARG A 156 -1.48 -3.70 10.94
N LEU A 157 -2.66 -4.32 10.82
CA LEU A 157 -3.18 -4.78 9.52
C LEU A 157 -3.48 -3.61 8.59
N ASN A 158 -4.09 -2.54 9.11
CA ASN A 158 -4.39 -1.34 8.33
C ASN A 158 -3.11 -0.63 7.88
N ALA A 159 -2.13 -0.48 8.76
CA ALA A 159 -0.82 0.09 8.45
C ALA A 159 -0.09 -0.72 7.38
N PHE A 160 -0.18 -2.05 7.43
CA PHE A 160 0.38 -2.92 6.39
C PHE A 160 -0.34 -2.72 5.05
N ALA A 161 -1.68 -2.64 5.04
CA ALA A 161 -2.45 -2.37 3.84
C ALA A 161 -2.10 -1.01 3.22
N ILE A 162 -1.99 0.04 4.03
CA ILE A 162 -1.53 1.37 3.61
C ILE A 162 -0.13 1.28 2.99
N ALA A 163 0.79 0.55 3.64
CA ALA A 163 2.15 0.38 3.17
C ALA A 163 2.24 -0.40 1.86
N LEU A 164 1.45 -1.46 1.70
CA LEU A 164 1.36 -2.25 0.47
C LEU A 164 0.82 -1.39 -0.67
N LEU A 165 -0.33 -0.74 -0.47
CA LEU A 165 -0.95 0.12 -1.47
C LEU A 165 -0.01 1.27 -1.88
N GLY A 166 0.60 1.95 -0.91
CA GLY A 166 1.46 3.10 -1.18
C GLY A 166 2.82 2.76 -1.77
N SER A 167 3.31 1.53 -1.57
CA SER A 167 4.59 1.09 -2.11
C SER A 167 4.46 0.41 -3.48
N MET A 168 3.34 -0.29 -3.73
CA MET A 168 3.19 -1.16 -4.91
C MET A 168 2.08 -0.75 -5.87
N ILE A 169 0.94 -0.23 -5.38
CA ILE A 169 -0.25 0.03 -6.21
C ILE A 169 -0.34 1.50 -6.64
N PHE A 170 -0.11 2.40 -5.68
CA PHE A 170 -0.16 3.86 -5.88
C PHE A 170 1.18 4.52 -5.52
N PRO A 171 2.30 4.05 -6.11
CA PRO A 171 3.60 4.61 -5.81
C PRO A 171 3.70 6.06 -6.27
N LYS A 172 3.96 6.98 -5.34
CA LYS A 172 4.22 8.40 -5.65
C LYS A 172 5.69 8.76 -5.63
N THR A 173 6.39 8.35 -4.59
CA THR A 173 7.80 8.65 -4.38
C THR A 173 8.42 7.51 -3.59
N ARG A 174 9.67 7.17 -3.88
CA ARG A 174 10.39 6.12 -3.15
C ARG A 174 10.32 6.40 -1.65
N GLU A 175 9.95 5.36 -0.89
CA GLU A 175 9.87 5.36 0.58
C GLU A 175 8.84 6.31 1.21
N LYS A 176 8.04 7.03 0.43
CA LYS A 176 6.98 7.91 0.94
C LYS A 176 5.61 7.45 0.47
N ILE A 177 4.69 7.30 1.42
CA ILE A 177 3.34 6.82 1.22
C ILE A 177 2.36 7.98 1.39
N ASP A 178 1.35 8.04 0.52
CA ASP A 178 0.29 9.04 0.60
C ASP A 178 -0.67 8.71 1.75
N THR A 179 -0.89 9.67 2.65
CA THR A 179 -1.73 9.47 3.85
C THR A 179 -3.20 9.30 3.52
N ARG A 180 -3.64 9.67 2.30
CA ARG A 180 -5.01 9.43 1.84
C ARG A 180 -5.37 7.95 1.75
N LEU A 181 -4.37 7.08 1.64
CA LEU A 181 -4.58 5.63 1.63
C LEU A 181 -5.13 5.10 2.97
N GLY A 182 -4.97 5.84 4.07
CA GLY A 182 -5.57 5.48 5.36
C GLY A 182 -7.10 5.55 5.39
N TYR A 183 -7.74 6.07 4.34
CA TYR A 183 -9.19 6.16 4.19
C TYR A 183 -9.74 5.26 3.08
N VAL A 184 -8.85 4.51 2.41
CA VAL A 184 -9.21 3.49 1.42
C VAL A 184 -9.44 2.13 2.09
N ILE A 185 -9.03 2.01 3.36
CA ILE A 185 -8.94 0.78 4.15
C ILE A 185 -9.90 0.89 5.34
#